data_AF-B2GHN9-F1
#
_entry.id   AF-B2GHN9-F1
#
_cell.length_a   1.000
_cell.length_b   1.000
_cell.length_c   1.000
_cell.angle_alpha   90.00
_cell.angle_beta   90.00
_cell.angle_gamma   90.00
#
_symmetry.space_group_name_H-M   'P 1'
#
loop_
_entity.id
_entity.type
_entity.pdbx_description
1 polymer ?
#
loop_
_entity_poly.entity_id
_entity_poly.type
_entity_poly.pdbx_seq_one_letter_code
_entity_poly.pdbx_strand_id
1 'polypeptide(L)'
;MQGKGGTLIQHGTTHQMGTMDNPYSGRSGEDYEFYRFGCTSTDTAPYAFEERTNDSYITPVGRAAQDDVDEWGDRLDAGRSVMEDAGLGEPTIFETPHYGRSVNSCVAMAQEYNARYEQGDYYASILTGQPSEVGKSYSQQFPYTVHDIYGGAVYPENLGNITEGEQNNHAIRDPKFLISRAKANLTARESTASFFFHPYLDLNYLKQTVHGIKELGYEFAPVTELK
;
A
#
# COMPACT_ATOMS: atom_id res chain seq x y z
N MET A 1 -0.75 22.00 -4.62
CA MET A 1 -0.56 20.62 -5.14
C MET A 1 -1.58 20.32 -6.24
N GLN A 2 -2.89 20.36 -5.97
CA GLN A 2 -3.94 20.07 -6.96
C GLN A 2 -3.90 20.97 -8.22
N GLY A 3 -3.73 22.29 -8.06
CA GLY A 3 -3.57 23.23 -9.20
C GLY A 3 -2.29 23.02 -10.03
N LYS A 4 -1.46 22.02 -9.70
CA LYS A 4 -0.27 21.58 -10.44
C LYS A 4 -0.39 20.11 -10.91
N GLY A 5 -1.59 19.54 -10.90
CA GLY A 5 -1.87 18.16 -11.32
C GLY A 5 -1.71 17.10 -10.23
N GLY A 6 -1.51 17.48 -8.97
CA GLY A 6 -1.45 16.51 -7.87
C GLY A 6 -2.86 16.02 -7.47
N THR A 7 -2.95 14.76 -7.06
CA THR A 7 -4.19 14.14 -6.54
C THR A 7 -4.01 13.90 -5.04
N LEU A 8 -5.01 14.27 -4.24
CA LEU A 8 -5.03 13.93 -2.81
C LEU A 8 -5.47 12.48 -2.65
N ILE A 9 -4.71 11.70 -1.89
CA ILE A 9 -4.98 10.30 -1.58
C ILE A 9 -4.96 10.16 -0.07
N GLN A 10 -5.94 9.45 0.48
CA GLN A 10 -5.92 9.09 1.89
C GLN A 10 -5.09 7.83 2.09
N HIS A 11 -3.98 7.96 2.81
CA HIS A 11 -3.14 6.83 3.19
C HIS A 11 -3.39 6.48 4.66
N GLY A 12 -4.21 5.45 4.88
CA GLY A 12 -4.67 5.09 6.23
C GLY A 12 -5.56 6.13 6.89
N THR A 13 -5.86 5.90 8.17
CA THR A 13 -6.47 6.90 9.06
C THR A 13 -5.48 7.31 10.12
N THR A 14 -4.85 6.34 10.78
CA THR A 14 -3.75 6.61 11.71
C THR A 14 -2.51 5.76 11.50
N HIS A 15 -2.52 4.73 10.64
CA HIS A 15 -1.42 3.76 10.54
C HIS A 15 -1.09 3.11 11.90
N GLN A 16 -2.12 2.71 12.66
CA GLN A 16 -1.96 2.05 13.96
C GLN A 16 -3.29 1.44 14.42
N MET A 17 -3.23 0.40 15.25
CA MET A 17 -4.38 -0.14 15.99
C MET A 17 -4.26 0.24 17.47
N GLY A 18 -4.78 1.41 17.81
CA GLY A 18 -4.65 1.96 19.17
C GLY A 18 -3.18 2.26 19.48
N THR A 19 -2.65 1.66 20.55
CA THR A 19 -1.24 1.82 20.99
C THR A 19 -0.43 0.53 20.82
N MET A 20 -0.92 -0.42 20.02
CA MET A 20 -0.27 -1.71 19.79
C MET A 20 0.80 -1.57 18.71
N ASP A 21 2.01 -2.06 18.99
CA ASP A 21 3.04 -2.30 17.97
C ASP A 21 2.50 -3.28 16.93
N ASN A 22 2.40 -2.85 15.67
CA ASN A 22 1.83 -3.66 14.61
C ASN A 22 2.56 -3.50 13.26
N PRO A 23 3.81 -3.96 13.14
CA PRO A 23 4.68 -4.53 14.18
C PRO A 23 5.83 -3.58 14.61
N TYR A 24 5.76 -2.29 14.30
CA TYR A 24 6.88 -1.36 14.37
C TYR A 24 7.00 -0.60 15.69
N SER A 25 5.99 0.19 16.09
CA SER A 25 6.17 1.12 17.23
C SER A 25 4.92 1.60 17.97
N GLY A 26 3.73 1.28 17.48
CA GLY A 26 2.46 1.76 18.01
C GLY A 26 2.25 3.26 17.79
N ARG A 27 3.07 3.89 16.93
CA ARG A 27 2.98 5.31 16.59
C ARG A 27 2.27 5.52 15.27
N SER A 28 1.50 6.59 15.24
CA SER A 28 0.80 6.98 14.04
C SER A 28 1.78 7.26 12.90
N GLY A 29 1.46 6.71 11.74
CA GLY A 29 2.26 6.77 10.52
C GLY A 29 3.17 5.55 10.30
N GLU A 30 3.48 4.77 11.33
CA GLU A 30 4.50 3.72 11.23
C GLU A 30 3.91 2.32 11.03
N ASP A 31 2.74 2.00 11.60
CA ASP A 31 2.21 0.64 11.66
C ASP A 31 1.20 0.26 10.56
N TYR A 32 0.97 -1.04 10.43
CA TYR A 32 -0.18 -1.57 9.71
C TYR A 32 -1.47 -1.25 10.48
N GLU A 33 -2.56 -1.07 9.75
CA GLU A 33 -3.81 -0.56 10.32
C GLU A 33 -4.98 -1.54 10.21
N PHE A 34 -5.09 -2.26 9.10
CA PHE A 34 -6.27 -3.05 8.77
C PHE A 34 -6.05 -4.57 8.87
N TYR A 35 -4.89 -4.98 9.39
CA TYR A 35 -4.54 -6.37 9.64
C TYR A 35 -3.40 -6.43 10.66
N ARG A 36 -3.28 -7.54 11.40
CA ARG A 36 -2.22 -7.71 12.40
C ARG A 36 -1.00 -8.39 11.82
N PHE A 37 0.16 -7.85 12.14
CA PHE A 37 1.47 -8.35 11.77
C PHE A 37 2.37 -8.43 13.00
N GLY A 38 3.41 -9.25 12.88
CA GLY A 38 4.45 -9.43 13.87
C GLY A 38 5.80 -9.65 13.19
N CYS A 39 6.86 -9.76 14.00
CA CYS A 39 8.21 -9.99 13.52
C CYS A 39 8.65 -11.43 13.80
N THR A 40 9.34 -12.05 12.83
CA THR A 40 9.91 -13.39 12.93
C THR A 40 11.31 -13.42 12.31
N SER A 41 12.17 -14.33 12.76
CA SER A 41 13.50 -14.59 12.15
C SER A 41 13.47 -15.47 10.91
N THR A 42 12.33 -16.10 10.61
CA THR A 42 12.12 -16.91 9.40
C THR A 42 10.88 -16.46 8.62
N ASP A 43 10.91 -16.63 7.29
CA ASP A 43 9.76 -16.39 6.39
C ASP A 43 8.84 -17.62 6.27
N THR A 44 9.27 -18.75 6.80
CA THR A 44 8.59 -20.05 6.70
C THR A 44 8.09 -20.52 8.06
N ALA A 45 6.86 -21.06 8.06
CA ALA A 45 6.23 -21.62 9.24
C ALA A 45 6.95 -22.92 9.71
N PRO A 46 6.90 -23.27 11.01
CA PRO A 46 6.16 -22.60 12.09
C PRO A 46 6.81 -21.28 12.53
N TYR A 47 5.97 -20.27 12.78
CA TYR A 47 6.41 -18.94 13.17
C TYR A 47 6.62 -18.83 14.69
N ALA A 48 7.75 -18.26 15.09
CA ALA A 48 7.99 -17.79 16.44
C ALA A 48 8.08 -16.26 16.41
N PHE A 49 7.07 -15.59 16.96
CA PHE A 49 7.03 -14.13 16.99
C PHE A 49 7.96 -13.59 18.07
N GLU A 50 8.75 -12.59 17.71
CA GLU A 50 9.80 -12.03 18.56
C GLU A 50 9.92 -10.51 18.41
N GLU A 51 10.80 -9.91 19.22
CA GLU A 51 11.08 -8.47 19.15
C GLU A 51 11.69 -8.10 17.80
N ARG A 52 11.24 -6.97 17.25
CA ARG A 52 11.67 -6.52 15.93
C ARG A 52 13.15 -6.15 15.90
N THR A 53 13.86 -6.72 14.93
CA THR A 53 15.17 -6.31 14.45
C THR A 53 15.07 -5.79 13.01
N ASN A 54 16.15 -5.21 12.47
CA ASN A 54 16.15 -4.70 11.09
C ASN A 54 16.01 -5.80 10.03
N ASP A 55 16.42 -7.03 10.37
CA ASP A 55 16.36 -8.24 9.54
C ASP A 55 15.18 -9.16 9.90
N SER A 56 14.19 -8.65 10.64
CA SER A 56 12.95 -9.39 10.89
C SER A 56 12.11 -9.53 9.62
N TYR A 57 11.51 -10.70 9.42
CA TYR A 57 10.41 -10.87 8.48
C TYR A 57 9.13 -10.31 9.08
N ILE A 58 8.38 -9.56 8.27
CA ILE A 58 7.06 -9.05 8.65
C ILE A 58 6.02 -10.11 8.31
N THR A 59 5.49 -10.73 9.35
CA THR A 59 4.70 -11.96 9.23
C THR A 59 3.26 -11.73 9.68
N PRO A 60 2.25 -12.11 8.88
CA PRO A 60 0.85 -11.99 9.25
C PRO A 60 0.52 -12.75 10.54
N VAL A 61 -0.13 -12.07 11.49
CA VAL A 61 -0.62 -12.65 12.76
C VAL A 61 -2.10 -13.00 12.65
N GLY A 62 -2.89 -12.17 11.97
CA GLY A 62 -4.31 -12.41 11.77
C GLY A 62 -5.12 -11.14 11.62
N ARG A 63 -6.44 -11.29 11.59
CA ARG A 63 -7.39 -10.17 11.50
C ARG A 63 -7.30 -9.29 12.75
N ALA A 64 -7.59 -8.00 12.59
CA ALA A 64 -7.83 -7.13 13.73
C ALA A 64 -9.00 -7.68 14.57
N ALA A 65 -9.05 -7.37 15.86
CA ALA A 65 -10.17 -7.78 16.70
C ALA A 65 -11.48 -7.13 16.24
N GLN A 66 -11.38 -5.89 15.77
CA GLN A 66 -12.46 -5.09 15.21
C GLN A 66 -12.36 -5.16 13.68
N ASP A 67 -12.84 -6.27 13.10
CA ASP A 67 -12.76 -6.50 11.65
C ASP A 67 -14.15 -6.69 11.04
N ASP A 68 -14.91 -5.59 11.03
CA ASP A 68 -16.26 -5.47 10.51
C ASP A 68 -16.32 -4.37 9.42
N VAL A 69 -17.19 -4.56 8.43
CA VAL A 69 -17.26 -3.64 7.28
C VAL A 69 -17.71 -2.24 7.71
N ASP A 70 -18.74 -2.14 8.55
CA ASP A 70 -19.30 -0.85 8.95
C ASP A 70 -18.32 -0.10 9.86
N GLU A 71 -17.66 -0.80 10.78
CA GLU A 71 -16.65 -0.22 11.67
C GLU A 71 -15.41 0.27 10.90
N TRP A 72 -15.03 -0.42 9.82
CA TRP A 72 -14.00 0.10 8.92
C TRP A 72 -14.47 1.31 8.12
N GLY A 73 -15.73 1.34 7.69
CA GLY A 73 -16.34 2.52 7.05
C GLY A 73 -16.23 3.75 7.95
N ASP A 74 -16.69 3.65 9.19
CA ASP A 74 -16.61 4.73 10.20
C ASP A 74 -15.16 5.21 10.40
N ARG A 75 -14.20 4.27 10.42
CA ARG A 75 -12.78 4.61 10.56
C ARG A 75 -12.25 5.35 9.35
N LEU A 76 -12.55 4.89 8.15
CA LEU A 76 -12.13 5.52 6.89
C LEU A 76 -12.67 6.96 6.80
N ASP A 77 -13.94 7.14 7.14
CA ASP A 77 -14.62 8.45 7.19
C ASP A 77 -13.98 9.40 8.21
N ALA A 78 -13.61 8.90 9.40
CA ALA A 78 -12.90 9.69 10.38
C ALA A 78 -11.55 10.21 9.84
N GLY A 79 -10.80 9.39 9.10
CA GLY A 79 -9.56 9.83 8.45
C GLY A 79 -9.78 10.84 7.33
N ARG A 80 -10.86 10.67 6.55
CA ARG A 80 -11.27 11.59 5.48
C ARG A 80 -11.62 12.96 6.06
N SER A 81 -12.44 12.98 7.11
CA SER A 81 -12.88 14.19 7.81
C SER A 81 -11.70 15.04 8.29
N VAL A 82 -10.62 14.42 8.78
CA VAL A 82 -9.41 15.16 9.19
C VAL A 82 -8.77 15.92 8.01
N MET A 83 -8.76 15.34 6.80
CA MET A 83 -8.22 16.00 5.61
C MET A 83 -9.13 17.14 5.14
N GLU A 84 -10.44 16.96 5.21
CA GLU A 84 -11.44 17.99 4.89
C GLU A 84 -11.38 19.17 5.85
N ASP A 85 -11.37 18.90 7.15
CA ASP A 85 -11.25 19.91 8.22
C ASP A 85 -9.94 20.69 8.12
N ALA A 86 -8.87 20.05 7.64
CA ALA A 86 -7.60 20.71 7.34
C ALA A 86 -7.61 21.55 6.05
N GLY A 87 -8.72 21.53 5.29
CA GLY A 87 -8.88 22.26 4.03
C GLY A 87 -8.13 21.66 2.85
N LEU A 88 -7.74 20.39 2.92
CA LEU A 88 -7.06 19.67 1.82
C LEU A 88 -8.06 19.18 0.75
N GLY A 89 -9.33 19.05 1.13
CA GLY A 89 -10.43 18.54 0.31
C GLY A 89 -10.74 17.07 0.60
N GLU A 90 -11.74 16.56 -0.12
CA GLU A 90 -12.27 15.20 0.03
C GLU A 90 -11.47 14.22 -0.84
N PRO A 91 -10.64 13.33 -0.26
CA PRO A 91 -9.95 12.27 -1.01
C PRO A 91 -10.93 11.22 -1.53
N THR A 92 -10.83 10.89 -2.82
CA THR A 92 -11.64 9.85 -3.47
C THR A 92 -10.87 8.57 -3.76
N ILE A 93 -9.58 8.54 -3.41
CA ILE A 93 -8.68 7.39 -3.57
C ILE A 93 -8.06 7.06 -2.21
N PHE A 94 -7.97 5.78 -1.90
CA PHE A 94 -7.37 5.28 -0.69
C PHE A 94 -6.08 4.47 -0.98
N GLU A 95 -5.10 4.55 -0.10
CA GLU A 95 -3.91 3.69 -0.10
C GLU A 95 -3.81 2.98 1.25
N THR A 96 -3.84 1.65 1.24
CA THR A 96 -3.75 0.88 2.49
C THR A 96 -2.33 1.00 3.08
N PRO A 97 -2.19 1.36 4.37
CA PRO A 97 -0.91 1.35 5.09
C PRO A 97 -0.18 0.03 4.92
N HIS A 98 1.02 0.08 4.32
CA HIS A 98 1.85 -1.10 4.01
C HIS A 98 1.11 -2.20 3.22
N TYR A 99 0.03 -1.84 2.53
CA TYR A 99 -0.83 -2.73 1.73
C TYR A 99 -1.54 -3.87 2.48
N GLY A 100 -1.33 -4.00 3.79
CA GLY A 100 -1.89 -5.08 4.61
C GLY A 100 -3.30 -4.80 5.13
N ARG A 101 -4.23 -5.69 4.80
CA ARG A 101 -5.68 -5.52 5.05
C ARG A 101 -6.43 -6.84 5.11
N SER A 102 -7.63 -6.82 5.66
CA SER A 102 -8.56 -7.95 5.66
C SER A 102 -9.53 -7.87 4.48
N VAL A 103 -10.32 -8.93 4.27
CA VAL A 103 -11.42 -8.90 3.28
C VAL A 103 -12.46 -7.83 3.64
N ASN A 104 -12.82 -7.69 4.92
CA ASN A 104 -13.86 -6.74 5.33
C ASN A 104 -13.39 -5.29 5.14
N SER A 105 -12.12 -4.98 5.42
CA SER A 105 -11.61 -3.64 5.14
C SER A 105 -11.46 -3.36 3.65
N CYS A 106 -11.14 -4.36 2.81
CA CYS A 106 -11.22 -4.20 1.35
C CYS A 106 -12.63 -3.82 0.88
N VAL A 107 -13.66 -4.49 1.42
CA VAL A 107 -15.06 -4.23 1.08
C VAL A 107 -15.46 -2.82 1.52
N ALA A 108 -15.13 -2.42 2.75
CA ALA A 108 -15.39 -1.06 3.24
C ALA A 108 -14.70 0.00 2.35
N MET A 109 -13.43 -0.19 2.00
CA MET A 109 -12.70 0.72 1.10
C MET A 109 -13.37 0.83 -0.29
N ALA A 110 -13.92 -0.27 -0.81
CA ALA A 110 -14.61 -0.27 -2.10
C ALA A 110 -15.99 0.40 -2.05
N GLN A 111 -16.64 0.44 -0.88
CA GLN A 111 -17.89 1.17 -0.66
C GLN A 111 -17.65 2.68 -0.50
N GLU A 112 -16.52 3.04 0.12
CA GLU A 112 -16.21 4.43 0.49
C GLU A 112 -15.41 5.21 -0.54
N TYR A 113 -14.57 4.56 -1.35
CA TYR A 113 -13.66 5.23 -2.30
C TYR A 113 -13.86 4.73 -3.72
N ASN A 114 -13.59 5.61 -4.68
CA ASN A 114 -13.68 5.28 -6.11
C ASN A 114 -12.60 4.28 -6.53
N ALA A 115 -11.43 4.32 -5.87
CA ALA A 115 -10.31 3.45 -6.16
C ALA A 115 -9.39 3.27 -4.95
N ARG A 116 -8.63 2.17 -4.98
CA ARG A 116 -7.42 2.02 -4.18
C ARG A 116 -6.18 2.24 -5.04
N TYR A 117 -5.08 2.69 -4.47
CA TYR A 117 -3.79 2.82 -5.15
C TYR A 117 -2.72 2.07 -4.35
N GLU A 118 -2.40 0.84 -4.75
CA GLU A 118 -1.65 -0.07 -3.89
C GLU A 118 -1.17 -1.33 -4.63
N GLN A 119 -0.46 -2.20 -3.90
CA GLN A 119 -0.28 -3.61 -4.27
C GLN A 119 -1.39 -4.45 -3.62
N GLY A 120 -2.07 -5.25 -4.43
CA GLY A 120 -3.28 -5.95 -3.99
C GLY A 120 -3.01 -7.33 -3.38
N ASP A 121 -3.58 -7.59 -2.21
CA ASP A 121 -3.62 -8.92 -1.59
C ASP A 121 -5.03 -9.53 -1.72
N TYR A 122 -5.08 -10.75 -2.23
CA TYR A 122 -6.33 -11.43 -2.56
C TYR A 122 -6.54 -12.69 -1.71
N TYR A 123 -7.67 -12.74 -1.01
CA TYR A 123 -8.03 -13.85 -0.14
C TYR A 123 -9.12 -14.70 -0.78
N ALA A 124 -8.85 -16.00 -0.99
CA ALA A 124 -9.83 -16.93 -1.56
C ALA A 124 -11.12 -17.05 -0.72
N SER A 125 -11.06 -16.66 0.55
CA SER A 125 -12.16 -16.74 1.51
C SER A 125 -13.36 -15.86 1.13
N ILE A 126 -13.16 -14.83 0.29
CA ILE A 126 -14.27 -14.03 -0.25
C ILE A 126 -15.26 -14.88 -1.06
N LEU A 127 -14.81 -15.98 -1.67
CA LEU A 127 -15.66 -16.89 -2.44
C LEU A 127 -16.54 -17.78 -1.54
N THR A 128 -16.19 -17.93 -0.26
CA THR A 128 -16.87 -18.82 0.67
C THR A 128 -17.58 -18.10 1.80
N GLY A 129 -17.32 -16.80 1.98
CA GLY A 129 -17.81 -16.00 3.12
C GLY A 129 -17.23 -16.43 4.47
N GLN A 130 -16.23 -17.32 4.48
CA GLN A 130 -15.53 -17.72 5.70
C GLN A 130 -14.36 -16.77 5.98
N PRO A 131 -13.87 -16.70 7.24
CA PRO A 131 -12.63 -15.99 7.52
C PRO A 131 -11.45 -16.57 6.72
N SER A 132 -10.57 -15.70 6.23
CA SER A 132 -9.31 -16.11 5.60
C SER A 132 -8.40 -16.79 6.62
N GLU A 133 -7.74 -17.88 6.23
CA GLU A 133 -6.63 -18.43 6.99
C GLU A 133 -5.49 -17.39 7.11
N VAL A 134 -4.83 -17.35 8.27
CA VAL A 134 -3.72 -16.42 8.51
C VAL A 134 -2.59 -16.68 7.53
N GLY A 135 -2.09 -15.60 6.90
CA GLY A 135 -0.98 -15.66 5.95
C GLY A 135 -1.32 -16.35 4.61
N LYS A 136 -2.60 -16.61 4.33
CA LYS A 136 -3.07 -17.15 3.05
C LYS A 136 -3.70 -16.06 2.19
N SER A 137 -2.86 -15.18 1.65
CA SER A 137 -3.20 -14.26 0.55
C SER A 137 -2.42 -14.60 -0.71
N TYR A 138 -2.92 -14.10 -1.84
CA TYR A 138 -2.18 -14.02 -3.09
C TYR A 138 -1.90 -12.56 -3.38
N SER A 139 -0.65 -12.14 -3.28
CA SER A 139 -0.24 -10.80 -3.71
C SER A 139 -0.20 -10.74 -5.23
N GLN A 140 -0.86 -9.75 -5.82
CA GLN A 140 -0.79 -9.48 -7.25
C GLN A 140 -0.32 -8.04 -7.49
N GLN A 141 0.76 -7.92 -8.24
CA GLN A 141 1.27 -6.66 -8.76
C GLN A 141 0.84 -6.55 -10.23
N PHE A 142 -0.15 -5.70 -10.49
CA PHE A 142 -0.61 -5.46 -11.85
C PHE A 142 0.22 -4.37 -12.53
N PRO A 143 0.55 -4.49 -13.83
CA PRO A 143 1.15 -3.41 -14.58
C PRO A 143 0.12 -2.42 -15.13
N TYR A 144 -1.18 -2.55 -14.82
CA TYR A 144 -2.26 -1.71 -15.32
C TYR A 144 -3.39 -1.62 -14.29
N THR A 145 -4.31 -0.67 -14.47
CA THR A 145 -5.49 -0.53 -13.60
C THR A 145 -6.37 -1.77 -13.72
N VAL A 146 -6.84 -2.28 -12.59
CA VAL A 146 -7.79 -3.39 -12.56
C VAL A 146 -9.04 -3.02 -11.80
N HIS A 147 -10.15 -3.69 -12.11
CA HIS A 147 -11.30 -3.73 -11.22
C HIS A 147 -11.29 -5.10 -10.55
N ASP A 148 -11.08 -5.11 -9.24
CA ASP A 148 -10.77 -6.34 -8.53
C ASP A 148 -11.99 -7.00 -7.89
N ILE A 149 -11.77 -8.16 -7.26
CA ILE A 149 -12.84 -8.98 -6.68
C ILE A 149 -13.52 -8.34 -5.46
N TYR A 150 -12.97 -7.25 -4.92
CA TYR A 150 -13.59 -6.49 -3.83
C TYR A 150 -14.55 -5.41 -4.35
N GLY A 151 -14.67 -5.24 -5.68
CA GLY A 151 -15.66 -4.35 -6.31
C GLY A 151 -15.19 -2.90 -6.51
N GLY A 152 -13.88 -2.65 -6.46
CA GLY A 152 -13.29 -1.32 -6.66
C GLY A 152 -12.22 -1.31 -7.74
N ALA A 153 -11.93 -0.12 -8.27
CA ALA A 153 -10.75 0.08 -9.10
C ALA A 153 -9.47 0.03 -8.25
N VAL A 154 -8.39 -0.53 -8.79
CA VAL A 154 -7.06 -0.55 -8.18
C VAL A 154 -6.06 0.02 -9.17
N TYR A 155 -5.52 1.20 -8.85
CA TYR A 155 -4.38 1.76 -9.54
C TYR A 155 -3.10 1.06 -9.08
N PRO A 156 -2.23 0.65 -10.00
CA PRO A 156 -1.08 -0.17 -9.65
C PRO A 156 0.05 0.68 -9.06
N GLU A 157 0.49 0.39 -7.83
CA GLU A 157 1.84 0.74 -7.37
C GLU A 157 2.73 -0.49 -7.62
N ASN A 158 3.70 -0.40 -8.54
CA ASN A 158 4.37 -1.61 -9.05
C ASN A 158 5.89 -1.52 -9.17
N LEU A 159 6.50 -0.42 -8.77
CA LEU A 159 7.95 -0.26 -8.75
C LEU A 159 8.52 -0.36 -7.32
N GLY A 160 7.72 -0.07 -6.31
CA GLY A 160 8.10 0.13 -4.91
C GLY A 160 8.61 1.56 -4.64
N ASN A 161 9.18 1.78 -3.48
CA ASN A 161 9.82 3.04 -3.12
C ASN A 161 11.35 2.95 -3.14
N ILE A 162 11.96 4.14 -3.07
CA ILE A 162 13.39 4.28 -2.83
C ILE A 162 13.69 3.99 -1.36
N THR A 163 14.73 3.20 -1.11
CA THR A 163 15.30 2.94 0.22
C THR A 163 16.80 3.18 0.21
N GLU A 164 17.35 3.66 1.33
CA GLU A 164 18.80 3.92 1.48
C GLU A 164 19.54 2.76 2.18
N GLY A 165 18.80 1.81 2.73
CA GLY A 165 19.33 0.66 3.45
C GLY A 165 18.48 -0.59 3.23
N GLU A 166 19.06 -1.72 3.63
CA GLU A 166 18.32 -2.98 3.72
C GLU A 166 17.36 -2.92 4.91
N GLN A 167 16.15 -3.45 4.72
CA GLN A 167 15.12 -3.45 5.77
C GLN A 167 14.21 -4.66 5.57
N ASN A 168 13.89 -5.35 6.66
CA ASN A 168 12.99 -6.50 6.68
C ASN A 168 13.36 -7.55 5.60
N ASN A 169 14.66 -7.86 5.47
CA ASN A 169 15.21 -8.76 4.44
C ASN A 169 15.07 -8.30 2.98
N HIS A 170 14.70 -7.04 2.73
CA HIS A 170 14.69 -6.46 1.40
C HIS A 170 16.00 -5.73 1.13
N ALA A 171 16.58 -6.00 -0.04
CA ALA A 171 17.74 -5.28 -0.53
C ALA A 171 17.42 -3.79 -0.76
N ILE A 172 18.47 -2.97 -0.82
CA ILE A 172 18.38 -1.55 -1.17
C ILE A 172 17.68 -1.38 -2.52
N ARG A 173 16.71 -0.46 -2.58
CA ARG A 173 15.99 -0.06 -3.79
C ARG A 173 16.42 1.35 -4.17
N ASP A 174 17.47 1.46 -4.95
CA ASP A 174 17.98 2.75 -5.44
C ASP A 174 17.21 3.21 -6.70
N PRO A 175 17.47 4.42 -7.25
CA PRO A 175 16.84 4.85 -8.49
C PRO A 175 17.03 3.88 -9.66
N LYS A 176 18.20 3.24 -9.78
CA LYS A 176 18.48 2.29 -10.87
C LYS A 176 17.59 1.06 -10.77
N PHE A 177 17.34 0.57 -9.56
CA PHE A 177 16.41 -0.53 -9.31
C PHE A 177 15.00 -0.18 -9.80
N LEU A 178 14.45 0.97 -9.42
CA LEU A 178 13.11 1.39 -9.87
C LEU A 178 13.03 1.57 -11.39
N ILE A 179 14.04 2.20 -12.01
CA ILE A 179 14.12 2.36 -13.47
C ILE A 179 14.17 1.00 -14.17
N SER A 180 14.86 0.00 -13.59
CA SER A 180 14.92 -1.35 -14.15
C SER A 180 13.56 -2.06 -14.14
N ARG A 181 12.75 -1.87 -13.08
CA ARG A 181 11.38 -2.38 -13.00
C ARG A 181 10.46 -1.67 -14.00
N ALA A 182 10.59 -0.36 -14.13
CA ALA A 182 9.85 0.40 -15.16
C ALA A 182 10.19 -0.09 -16.57
N LYS A 183 11.47 -0.41 -16.84
CA LYS A 183 11.88 -1.03 -18.11
C LYS A 183 11.27 -2.41 -18.30
N ALA A 184 11.18 -3.23 -17.26
CA ALA A 184 10.54 -4.54 -17.33
C ALA A 184 9.04 -4.43 -17.68
N ASN A 185 8.34 -3.41 -17.18
CA ASN A 185 6.94 -3.17 -17.50
C ASN A 185 6.70 -2.89 -18.99
N LEU A 186 7.70 -2.45 -19.77
CA LEU A 186 7.58 -2.24 -21.23
C LEU A 186 7.34 -3.55 -22.01
N THR A 187 7.45 -4.72 -21.37
CA THR A 187 7.07 -6.00 -21.97
C THR A 187 5.56 -6.16 -22.14
N ALA A 188 4.76 -5.42 -21.35
CA ALA A 188 3.31 -5.36 -21.47
C ALA A 188 2.89 -4.08 -22.21
N ARG A 189 1.82 -4.18 -23.01
CA ARG A 189 1.20 -3.01 -23.64
C ARG A 189 0.43 -2.23 -22.58
N GLU A 190 0.42 -0.91 -22.71
CA GLU A 190 -0.34 0.00 -21.85
C GLU A 190 -0.01 -0.17 -20.35
N SER A 191 1.24 -0.54 -20.06
CA SER A 191 1.69 -0.66 -18.69
C SER A 191 1.92 0.71 -18.06
N THR A 192 1.62 0.78 -16.77
CA THR A 192 1.91 1.88 -15.88
C THR A 192 3.21 1.59 -15.13
N ALA A 193 4.02 2.62 -14.93
CA ALA A 193 5.19 2.61 -14.08
C ALA A 193 4.92 3.55 -12.90
N SER A 194 4.65 2.98 -11.72
CA SER A 194 4.23 3.73 -10.54
C SER A 194 5.09 3.42 -9.32
N PHE A 195 5.47 4.46 -8.59
CA PHE A 195 6.28 4.41 -7.39
C PHE A 195 5.86 5.51 -6.42
N PHE A 196 6.28 5.38 -5.15
CA PHE A 196 6.15 6.43 -4.16
C PHE A 196 7.52 6.90 -3.64
N PHE A 197 7.55 8.13 -3.12
CA PHE A 197 8.75 8.78 -2.64
C PHE A 197 8.49 9.46 -1.29
N HIS A 198 9.32 9.15 -0.29
CA HIS A 198 9.19 9.75 1.02
C HIS A 198 9.84 11.15 1.05
N PRO A 199 9.18 12.17 1.61
CA PRO A 199 9.65 13.55 1.54
C PRO A 199 10.93 13.82 2.34
N TYR A 200 11.34 12.91 3.24
CA TYR A 200 12.58 13.04 4.01
C TYR A 200 13.84 12.60 3.22
N LEU A 201 13.68 11.90 2.09
CA LEU A 201 14.80 11.43 1.27
C LEU A 201 15.40 12.57 0.42
N ASP A 202 16.66 12.42 -0.02
CA ASP A 202 17.27 13.38 -0.94
C ASP A 202 16.49 13.44 -2.27
N LEU A 203 16.03 14.65 -2.62
CA LEU A 203 15.33 14.94 -3.87
C LEU A 203 16.14 14.56 -5.12
N ASN A 204 17.46 14.42 -5.02
CA ASN A 204 18.29 13.91 -6.12
C ASN A 204 17.92 12.48 -6.51
N TYR A 205 17.47 11.64 -5.58
CA TYR A 205 16.96 10.30 -5.92
C TYR A 205 15.69 10.40 -6.76
N LEU A 206 14.74 11.26 -6.35
CA LEU A 206 13.51 11.48 -7.12
C LEU A 206 13.80 12.01 -8.53
N LYS A 207 14.72 12.99 -8.66
CA LYS A 207 15.12 13.53 -9.97
C LYS A 207 15.71 12.45 -10.88
N GLN A 208 16.59 11.60 -10.36
CA GLN A 208 17.20 10.50 -11.12
C GLN A 208 16.14 9.49 -11.58
N THR A 209 15.26 9.06 -10.69
CA THR A 209 14.19 8.10 -10.99
C THR A 209 13.24 8.66 -12.07
N VAL A 210 12.74 9.89 -11.90
CA VAL A 210 11.84 10.53 -12.86
C VAL A 210 12.51 10.71 -14.22
N HIS A 211 13.78 11.15 -14.25
CA HIS A 211 14.52 11.31 -15.51
C HIS A 211 14.70 9.97 -16.23
N GLY A 212 15.17 8.94 -15.54
CA GLY A 212 15.38 7.63 -16.13
C GLY A 212 14.09 6.95 -16.60
N ILE A 213 12.98 7.11 -15.87
CA ILE A 213 11.67 6.62 -16.32
C ILE A 213 11.22 7.35 -17.60
N LYS A 214 11.43 8.67 -17.70
CA LYS A 214 11.12 9.43 -18.94
C LYS A 214 12.00 9.03 -20.12
N GLU A 215 13.27 8.73 -19.90
CA GLU A 215 14.18 8.23 -20.96
C GLU A 215 13.73 6.87 -21.53
N LEU A 216 12.97 6.08 -20.76
CA LEU A 216 12.34 4.84 -21.25
C LEU A 216 11.09 5.09 -22.12
N GLY A 217 10.64 6.34 -22.24
CA GLY A 217 9.47 6.74 -23.05
C GLY A 217 8.15 6.87 -22.26
N TYR A 218 8.18 6.78 -20.92
CA TYR A 218 6.99 7.02 -20.11
C TYR A 218 6.65 8.50 -19.98
N GLU A 219 5.35 8.79 -19.88
CA GLU A 219 4.82 10.11 -19.54
C GLU A 219 4.20 10.07 -18.13
N PHE A 220 4.44 11.12 -17.34
CA PHE A 220 3.85 11.23 -16.00
C PHE A 220 2.50 11.94 -16.11
N ALA A 221 1.45 11.28 -15.63
CA ALA A 221 0.08 11.78 -15.58
C ALA A 221 -0.50 11.67 -14.17
N PRO A 222 -1.56 12.44 -13.83
CA PRO A 222 -2.35 12.19 -12.64
C PRO A 222 -2.88 10.75 -12.62
N VAL A 223 -2.92 10.12 -11.44
CA VAL A 223 -3.38 8.73 -11.29
C VAL A 223 -4.81 8.52 -11.80
N THR A 224 -5.67 9.55 -11.68
CA THR A 224 -7.07 9.53 -12.15
C THR A 224 -7.21 9.43 -13.68
N GLU A 225 -6.13 9.63 -14.43
CA GLU A 225 -6.10 9.48 -15.89
C GLU A 225 -5.63 8.08 -16.33
N LEU A 226 -5.13 7.25 -15.39
CA LEU A 226 -4.80 5.86 -15.66
C LEU A 226 -6.09 5.08 -15.92
N LYS A 227 -6.10 4.33 -17.02
CA LYS A 227 -7.21 3.49 -17.45
C LYS A 227 -6.99 2.05 -17.04
#